data_AF-A0A2L2YAD5-F1
#
_entry.id   AF-A0A2L2YAD5-F1
#
_cell.length_a   1.000
_cell.length_b   1.000
_cell.length_c   1.000
_cell.angle_alpha   90.00
_cell.angle_beta   90.00
_cell.angle_gamma   90.00
#
_symmetry.space_group_name_H-M   'P 1'
#
loop_
_entity.id
_entity.type
_entity.pdbx_description
1 polymer ?
#
loop_
_entity_poly.entity_id
_entity_poly.type
_entity_poly.pdbx_seq_one_letter_code
_entity_poly.pdbx_strand_id
1 'polypeptide(L)'
;SNMQTDELLDMLSSVSRKQLRVRDNLRVEVLLKSTHKLLDRELREKQQSRKRKWDELKLGLCLAKKLKLEPDSRMEIDDDTCEELLGLKDFFNSLKAVSTSSS
;
A
#
# COMPACT_ATOMS: atom_id res chain seq x y z
N SER A 1 -7.12 4.48 17.63
CA SER A 1 -7.33 3.05 17.34
C SER A 1 -6.26 2.62 16.35
N ASN A 2 -5.45 1.59 16.64
CA ASN A 2 -4.42 1.10 15.71
C ASN A 2 -4.94 -0.15 14.98
N MET A 3 -6.04 -0.03 14.24
CA MET A 3 -6.54 -1.14 13.42
C MET A 3 -5.53 -1.51 12.34
N GLN A 4 -5.37 -2.82 12.12
CA GLN A 4 -4.51 -3.34 11.06
C GLN A 4 -5.22 -3.31 9.71
N THR A 5 -4.46 -3.32 8.61
CA THR A 5 -5.03 -3.26 7.25
C THR A 5 -5.93 -4.45 6.96
N ASP A 6 -5.55 -5.66 7.38
CA ASP A 6 -6.35 -6.87 7.14
C ASP A 6 -7.65 -6.83 7.94
N GLU A 7 -7.59 -6.35 9.18
CA GLU A 7 -8.75 -6.13 10.04
C GLU A 7 -9.73 -5.13 9.41
N LEU A 8 -9.24 -4.04 8.81
CA LEU A 8 -10.05 -3.06 8.07
C LEU A 8 -10.73 -3.69 6.84
N LEU A 9 -10.01 -4.52 6.07
CA LEU A 9 -10.57 -5.22 4.91
C LEU A 9 -11.65 -6.21 5.34
N ASP A 10 -11.43 -6.94 6.43
CA ASP A 10 -12.42 -7.86 6.99
C ASP A 10 -13.67 -7.13 7.46
N MET A 11 -13.53 -5.99 8.14
CA MET A 11 -14.66 -5.17 8.57
C MET A 11 -15.42 -4.59 7.39
N LEU A 12 -14.74 -4.08 6.36
CA LEU A 12 -15.38 -3.61 5.12
C LEU A 12 -16.18 -4.73 4.46
N SER A 13 -15.61 -5.93 4.32
CA SER A 13 -16.32 -7.10 3.78
C SER A 13 -17.55 -7.47 4.61
N SER A 14 -17.47 -7.34 5.93
CA SER A 14 -18.57 -7.60 6.87
C SER A 14 -19.70 -6.58 6.70
N VAL A 15 -19.37 -5.29 6.58
CA VAL A 15 -20.34 -4.22 6.34
C VAL A 15 -21.03 -4.41 4.99
N SER A 16 -20.30 -4.73 3.93
CA SER A 16 -20.86 -5.00 2.60
C SER A 16 -21.81 -6.20 2.62
N ARG A 17 -21.44 -7.30 3.30
CA ARG A 17 -22.33 -8.46 3.49
C ARG A 17 -23.61 -8.08 4.26
N LYS A 18 -23.51 -7.22 5.27
CA LYS A 18 -24.67 -6.74 6.04
C LYS A 18 -25.58 -5.82 5.21
N GLN A 19 -25.02 -4.95 4.36
CA GLN A 19 -25.80 -4.10 3.45
C GLN A 19 -26.64 -4.92 2.46
N LEU A 20 -26.13 -6.06 1.98
CA LEU A 20 -26.89 -6.92 1.08
C LEU A 20 -28.09 -7.60 1.75
N ARG A 21 -28.01 -7.84 3.07
CA ARG A 21 -29.03 -8.57 3.84
C ARG A 21 -30.07 -7.65 4.46
N VAL A 22 -29.68 -6.44 4.86
CA VAL A 22 -30.60 -5.48 5.48
C VAL A 22 -31.15 -4.58 4.38
N ARG A 23 -32.34 -4.91 3.91
CA ARG A 23 -33.17 -4.05 3.06
C ARG A 23 -34.35 -3.54 3.91
N ASP A 24 -34.81 -2.33 3.59
CA ASP A 24 -36.04 -1.73 4.15
C ASP A 24 -35.94 -1.27 5.61
N ASN A 25 -34.72 -1.19 6.16
CA ASN A 25 -34.46 -0.52 7.43
C ASN A 25 -33.52 0.67 7.23
N LEU A 26 -34.11 1.84 6.96
CA LEU A 26 -33.40 3.07 6.66
C LEU A 26 -32.34 3.43 7.72
N ARG A 27 -32.67 3.26 9.01
CA ARG A 27 -31.74 3.59 10.10
C ARG A 27 -30.50 2.70 10.06
N VAL A 28 -30.67 1.40 9.82
CA VAL A 28 -29.55 0.46 9.70
C VAL A 28 -28.77 0.71 8.41
N GLU A 29 -29.43 1.01 7.30
CA GLU A 29 -28.76 1.34 6.03
C GLU A 29 -27.87 2.58 6.15
N VAL A 30 -28.35 3.65 6.79
CA VAL A 30 -27.56 4.86 7.05
C VAL A 30 -26.34 4.54 7.91
N LEU A 31 -26.51 3.76 8.98
CA LEU A 31 -25.40 3.35 9.85
C LEU A 31 -24.36 2.52 9.09
N LEU A 32 -24.80 1.56 8.26
CA LEU A 32 -23.90 0.74 7.46
C LEU A 32 -23.15 1.57 6.41
N LYS A 33 -23.82 2.50 5.72
CA LYS A 33 -23.18 3.40 4.75
C LYS A 33 -22.16 4.32 5.41
N SER A 34 -22.50 4.92 6.55
CA SER A 34 -21.59 5.78 7.31
C SER A 34 -20.37 5.01 7.83
N THR A 35 -20.58 3.80 8.36
CA THR A 35 -19.50 2.92 8.83
C THR A 35 -18.58 2.52 7.68
N HIS A 36 -19.14 2.13 6.52
CA HIS A 36 -18.35 1.81 5.34
C HIS A 36 -17.46 2.99 4.92
N LYS A 37 -18.01 4.21 4.87
CA LYS A 37 -17.24 5.41 4.50
C LYS A 37 -16.08 5.69 5.46
N LEU A 38 -16.30 5.51 6.76
CA LEU A 38 -15.26 5.70 7.76
C LEU A 38 -14.12 4.68 7.61
N LEU A 39 -14.46 3.40 7.51
CA LEU A 39 -13.48 2.32 7.32
C LEU A 39 -12.68 2.50 6.01
N ASP A 40 -13.36 2.86 4.93
CA ASP A 40 -12.74 3.08 3.61
C ASP A 40 -11.82 4.31 3.61
N ARG A 41 -12.17 5.36 4.38
CA ARG A 41 -11.29 6.51 4.58
C ARG A 41 -10.02 6.10 5.34
N GLU A 42 -10.16 5.38 6.45
CA GLU A 42 -9.02 4.95 7.26
C GLU A 42 -8.08 4.02 6.48
N LEU A 43 -8.64 3.11 5.67
CA LEU A 43 -7.87 2.24 4.78
C LEU A 43 -7.03 3.06 3.79
N ARG A 44 -7.64 4.07 3.13
CA ARG A 44 -6.94 4.95 2.18
C ARG A 44 -5.83 5.75 2.86
N GLU A 45 -6.08 6.31 4.04
CA GLU A 45 -5.08 7.05 4.81
C GLU A 45 -3.87 6.15 5.15
N LYS A 46 -4.11 4.90 5.57
CA LYS A 46 -3.04 3.92 5.84
C LYS A 46 -2.28 3.50 4.58
N GLN A 47 -2.98 3.24 3.47
CA GLN A 47 -2.35 2.91 2.19
C GLN A 47 -1.47 4.05 1.69
N GLN A 48 -1.96 5.29 1.78
CA GLN A 48 -1.19 6.46 1.39
C GLN A 48 0.01 6.71 2.31
N SER A 49 -0.15 6.49 3.61
CA SER A 49 0.97 6.58 4.56
C SER A 49 2.04 5.53 4.27
N ARG A 50 1.64 4.28 3.98
CA ARG A 50 2.57 3.21 3.58
C ARG A 50 3.30 3.58 2.29
N LYS A 51 2.60 4.11 1.29
CA LYS A 51 3.19 4.58 0.04
C LYS A 51 4.24 5.67 0.32
N ARG A 52 3.89 6.72 1.08
CA ARG A 52 4.83 7.79 1.43
C ARG A 52 6.10 7.26 2.12
N LYS A 53 5.93 6.37 3.12
CA LYS A 53 7.07 5.74 3.81
C LYS A 53 7.94 4.89 2.88
N TRP A 54 7.31 4.18 1.95
CA TRP A 54 8.03 3.42 0.94
C TRP A 54 8.84 4.33 0.02
N ASP A 55 8.23 5.42 -0.47
CA ASP A 55 8.89 6.40 -1.32
C ASP A 55 10.08 7.07 -0.59
N GLU A 56 9.91 7.43 0.68
CA GLU A 56 10.97 7.97 1.54
C GLU A 56 12.13 6.97 1.73
N LEU A 57 11.82 5.70 1.99
CA LEU A 57 12.82 4.65 2.14
C LEU A 57 13.56 4.39 0.82
N LYS A 58 12.83 4.30 -0.29
CA LYS A 58 13.37 4.10 -1.64
C LYS A 58 14.37 5.20 -1.98
N LEU A 59 13.98 6.46 -1.79
CA LEU A 59 14.85 7.63 -1.98
C LEU A 59 16.09 7.57 -1.08
N GLY A 60 15.91 7.28 0.21
CA GLY A 60 17.01 7.19 1.17
C GLY A 60 18.04 6.11 0.80
N LEU A 61 17.57 4.94 0.36
CA LEU A 61 18.45 3.86 -0.11
C LEU A 61 19.18 4.22 -1.41
N CYS A 62 18.49 4.89 -2.35
CA CYS A 62 19.11 5.34 -3.60
C CYS A 62 20.20 6.38 -3.36
N LEU A 63 19.95 7.37 -2.51
CA LEU A 63 20.95 8.37 -2.12
C LEU A 63 22.16 7.69 -1.46
N ALA A 64 21.93 6.74 -0.54
CA ALA A 64 23.00 6.03 0.13
C ALA A 64 23.84 5.16 -0.82
N LYS A 65 23.22 4.47 -1.80
CA LYS A 65 23.96 3.73 -2.83
C LYS A 65 24.73 4.66 -3.76
N LYS A 66 24.12 5.76 -4.20
CA LYS A 66 24.76 6.75 -5.07
C LYS A 66 25.99 7.36 -4.41
N LEU A 67 25.90 7.79 -3.15
CA LEU A 67 27.04 8.32 -2.38
C LEU A 67 28.23 7.34 -2.30
N LYS A 68 27.97 6.03 -2.34
CA LYS A 68 29.02 5.01 -2.36
C LYS A 68 29.64 4.80 -3.75
N LEU A 69 28.87 5.03 -4.81
CA LEU A 69 29.29 4.78 -6.19
C LEU A 69 29.95 6.02 -6.82
N GLU A 70 29.36 7.19 -6.61
CA GLU A 70 29.72 8.45 -7.27
C GLU A 70 29.53 9.64 -6.30
N PRO A 71 30.49 9.87 -5.38
CA PRO A 71 30.35 10.88 -4.32
C PRO A 71 30.26 12.33 -4.83
N ASP A 72 30.77 12.62 -6.03
CA ASP A 72 30.80 13.97 -6.63
C ASP A 72 29.70 14.23 -7.69
N SER A 73 28.78 13.27 -7.90
CA SER A 73 27.77 13.36 -8.97
C SER A 73 26.54 14.18 -8.56
N ARG A 74 26.28 15.27 -9.29
CA ARG A 74 25.02 16.07 -9.25
C ARG A 74 23.90 15.51 -10.14
N MET A 75 23.84 14.20 -10.42
CA MET A 75 22.69 13.62 -11.12
C MET A 75 21.40 13.77 -10.30
N GLU A 76 20.33 14.24 -10.92
CA GLU A 76 18.97 14.14 -10.37
C GLU A 76 18.58 12.67 -10.27
N ILE A 77 18.03 12.26 -9.13
CA ILE A 77 17.52 10.89 -8.93
C ILE A 77 16.05 10.93 -9.28
N ASP A 78 15.69 10.40 -10.45
CA ASP A 78 14.32 10.07 -10.79
C ASP A 78 13.96 8.65 -10.35
N ASP A 79 12.68 8.30 -10.51
CA ASP A 79 12.13 7.04 -10.01
C ASP A 79 12.74 5.83 -10.75
N ASP A 80 12.92 5.93 -12.06
CA ASP A 80 13.46 4.87 -12.92
C ASP A 80 14.94 4.58 -12.59
N THR A 81 15.75 5.62 -12.44
CA THR A 81 17.16 5.50 -12.03
C THR A 81 17.26 4.88 -10.64
N CYS A 82 16.34 5.23 -9.74
CA CYS A 82 16.31 4.72 -8.39
C CYS A 82 15.92 3.23 -8.34
N GLU A 83 14.96 2.78 -9.17
CA GLU A 83 14.62 1.34 -9.28
C GLU A 83 15.77 0.50 -9.83
N GLU A 84 16.48 1.03 -10.84
CA GLU A 84 17.65 0.38 -11.43
C GLU A 84 18.78 0.25 -10.40
N LEU A 85 19.14 1.35 -9.72
CA LEU A 85 20.18 1.34 -8.68
C LEU A 85 19.88 0.35 -7.55
N LEU A 86 18.62 0.18 -7.20
CA LEU A 86 18.18 -0.74 -6.17
C LEU A 86 18.00 -2.18 -6.67
N GLY A 87 18.01 -2.41 -8.00
CA GLY A 87 17.75 -3.73 -8.59
C GLY A 87 16.35 -4.26 -8.30
N LEU A 88 15.37 -3.35 -8.11
CA LEU A 88 14.02 -3.75 -7.68
C LEU A 88 13.30 -4.59 -8.73
N LYS A 89 13.55 -4.32 -10.01
CA LYS A 89 12.95 -5.06 -11.12
C LYS A 89 13.33 -6.54 -11.08
N ASP A 90 14.60 -6.84 -10.90
CA ASP A 90 15.10 -8.23 -10.82
C ASP A 90 14.62 -8.92 -9.54
N PHE A 91 14.60 -8.19 -8.43
CA PHE A 91 14.02 -8.67 -7.18
C PHE A 91 12.55 -9.09 -7.36
N PHE A 92 11.69 -8.23 -7.91
CA PHE A 92 10.28 -8.55 -8.12
C PHE A 92 10.07 -9.68 -9.15
N ASN A 93 10.90 -9.74 -10.19
CA ASN A 93 10.87 -10.84 -11.16
C ASN A 93 11.21 -12.18 -10.49
N SER A 94 12.22 -12.22 -9.62
CA SER A 94 12.56 -13.42 -8.86
C SER A 94 11.44 -13.85 -7.91
N LEU A 95 10.77 -12.88 -7.27
CA LEU A 95 9.69 -13.13 -6.33
C LEU A 95 8.45 -13.70 -7.03
N LYS A 96 8.14 -13.20 -8.23
CA LYS A 96 7.06 -13.74 -9.09
C LYS A 96 7.37 -15.16 -9.55
N ALA A 97 8.60 -15.42 -9.97
CA ALA A 97 9.02 -16.75 -10.43
C ALA A 97 8.87 -17.81 -9.33
N VAL A 98 9.23 -17.48 -8.09
CA VAL A 98 9.06 -18.36 -6.92
C VAL A 98 7.59 -18.59 -6.57
N SER A 99 6.74 -17.56 -6.71
CA SER A 99 5.31 -17.67 -6.46
C SER A 99 4.60 -18.57 -7.49
N THR A 100 5.10 -18.63 -8.72
CA THR A 100 4.57 -19.50 -9.79
C THR A 100 5.16 -20.90 -9.81
N SER A 101 6.33 -21.13 -9.20
CA SER A 101 7.00 -22.45 -9.18
C SER A 101 6.56 -23.34 -8.01
N SER A 102 5.71 -22.84 -7.12
CA SER A 102 5.14 -23.57 -5.98
C SER A 102 3.73 -24.11 -6.26
N SER A 103 3.34 -24.22 -7.54
CA SER A 103 2.07 -24.83 -8.01
C SER A 103 2.30 -26.21 -8.60
#